data_AF-A0A7S1MMV4-F1
#
_entry.id   AF-A0A7S1MMV4-F1
#
_cell.length_a   1.000
_cell.length_b   1.000
_cell.length_c   1.000
_cell.angle_alpha   90.00
_cell.angle_beta   90.00
_cell.angle_gamma   90.00
#
_symmetry.space_group_name_H-M   'P 1'
#
loop_
_entity.id
_entity.type
_entity.pdbx_description
1 polymer ?
#
loop_
_entity_poly.entity_id
_entity_poly.type
_entity_poly.pdbx_seq_one_letter_code
_entity_poly.pdbx_strand_id
1 'polypeptide(L)'
;RQARKDRPTKQAEVDGAAAAADDDGEGDSAALDNIEIKVPEGAGEYRFRMPRVNHARVKIQTNAITIGGKTFVLKERSVPGQDDVVYEKHRDVWEAVPRGHCIVSVETGKNEYTPVGEMLGMHKFGYREAKYGRRSDIKTVVAIEKENGECAHLGAFSHDGVRYWLAGSKHVTIFFRDTHAEEDIKAFQAKPRTKMACKVARMAAQTLQGITKEQRNDFHEALAGPGWTANAEVIFADSQHIVDYNEINDLRFYAITGPGPTETFGLCAIGPDQSKALFERCGLHAIK
;
A
#
# COMPACT_ATOMS: atom_id res chain seq x y z
N ARG A 1 -40.25 12.10 35.23
CA ARG A 1 -39.61 11.68 36.49
C ARG A 1 -39.68 10.16 36.57
N GLN A 2 -38.63 9.46 36.11
CA GLN A 2 -38.47 8.02 36.30
C GLN A 2 -37.07 7.83 36.90
N ALA A 3 -37.01 7.12 38.02
CA ALA A 3 -35.85 7.03 38.89
C ALA A 3 -34.69 6.23 38.28
N ARG A 4 -33.49 6.77 38.42
CA ARG A 4 -32.22 6.05 38.33
C ARG A 4 -32.22 4.92 39.37
N LYS A 5 -31.85 3.71 38.95
CA LYS A 5 -31.37 2.66 39.83
C LYS A 5 -29.87 2.51 39.62
N ASP A 6 -29.14 2.81 40.67
CA ASP A 6 -27.69 2.69 40.78
C ASP A 6 -27.25 1.24 40.60
N ARG A 7 -26.16 1.04 39.85
CA ARG A 7 -25.44 -0.23 39.74
C ARG A 7 -24.11 -0.07 40.50
N PRO A 8 -23.74 -1.01 41.39
CA PRO A 8 -22.57 -0.85 42.24
C PRO A 8 -21.27 -1.01 41.46
N THR A 9 -20.35 -0.09 41.69
CA THR A 9 -18.93 -0.12 41.33
C THR A 9 -18.23 -1.22 42.15
N LYS A 10 -17.59 -2.18 41.47
CA LYS A 10 -16.55 -3.01 42.08
C LYS A 10 -15.20 -2.36 41.81
N GLN A 11 -14.58 -1.86 42.87
CA GLN A 11 -13.13 -1.62 42.92
C GLN A 11 -12.43 -2.98 42.79
N ALA A 12 -11.50 -3.06 41.83
CA ALA A 12 -10.49 -4.10 41.80
C ALA A 12 -9.20 -3.50 42.35
N GLU A 13 -8.65 -4.16 43.37
CA GLU A 13 -7.36 -3.86 43.97
C GLU A 13 -6.25 -3.97 42.93
N VAL A 14 -5.32 -3.02 43.01
CA VAL A 14 -4.10 -2.94 42.23
C VAL A 14 -3.00 -3.52 43.11
N ASP A 15 -2.52 -4.70 42.78
CA ASP A 15 -1.24 -5.21 43.27
C ASP A 15 -0.29 -5.38 42.09
N GLY A 16 0.87 -4.74 42.21
CA GLY A 16 1.89 -4.65 41.18
C GLY A 16 2.78 -5.89 41.12
N ALA A 17 3.26 -6.16 39.91
CA ALA A 17 4.57 -6.75 39.70
C ALA A 17 5.05 -6.32 38.30
N ALA A 18 5.97 -5.36 38.29
CA ALA A 18 6.76 -5.04 37.12
C ALA A 18 7.74 -6.20 36.88
N ALA A 19 7.61 -6.87 35.74
CA ALA A 19 8.65 -7.72 35.20
C ALA A 19 9.08 -7.10 33.87
N ALA A 20 10.23 -6.42 33.90
CA ALA A 20 10.99 -6.10 32.70
C ALA A 20 11.46 -7.42 32.08
N ALA A 21 11.04 -7.67 30.84
CA ALA A 21 11.67 -8.65 29.98
C ALA A 21 12.38 -7.84 28.89
N ASP A 22 13.68 -7.65 29.09
CA ASP A 22 14.61 -7.32 28.02
C ASP A 22 14.64 -8.53 27.08
N ASP A 23 14.03 -8.38 25.90
CA ASP A 23 14.18 -9.30 24.78
C ASP A 23 15.09 -8.64 23.75
N ASP A 24 16.37 -8.91 23.91
CA ASP A 24 17.45 -8.46 23.04
C ASP A 24 17.36 -9.23 21.71
N GLY A 25 16.50 -8.74 20.81
CA GLY A 25 16.27 -9.26 19.45
C GLY A 25 17.44 -9.05 18.48
N GLU A 26 18.67 -9.39 18.87
CA GLU A 26 19.86 -9.34 18.00
C GLU A 26 20.04 -10.56 17.08
N GLY A 27 19.09 -11.51 17.09
CA GLY A 27 19.22 -12.80 16.38
C GLY A 27 18.73 -12.86 14.93
N ASP A 28 17.95 -11.89 14.44
CA ASP A 28 17.11 -12.07 13.24
C ASP A 28 17.57 -11.27 11.99
N SER A 29 18.42 -10.24 12.15
CA SER A 29 18.81 -9.38 11.01
C SER A 29 19.71 -10.09 10.01
N ALA A 30 20.67 -10.90 10.49
CA ALA A 30 21.63 -11.61 9.64
C ALA A 30 20.99 -12.72 8.77
N ALA A 31 19.84 -13.25 9.18
CA ALA A 31 19.12 -14.27 8.40
C ALA A 31 18.40 -13.67 7.18
N LEU A 32 17.96 -12.41 7.28
CA LEU A 32 17.14 -11.74 6.27
C LEU A 32 17.98 -11.08 5.18
N ASP A 33 19.22 -10.66 5.50
CA ASP A 33 20.20 -10.17 4.53
C ASP A 33 20.56 -11.21 3.44
N ASN A 34 20.38 -12.50 3.74
CA ASN A 34 20.66 -13.60 2.83
C ASN A 34 19.46 -14.05 1.99
N ILE A 35 18.28 -13.44 2.18
CA ILE A 35 17.10 -13.78 1.38
C ILE A 35 17.22 -13.16 -0.01
N GLU A 36 17.42 -14.02 -1.00
CA GLU A 36 17.43 -13.62 -2.40
C GLU A 36 16.03 -13.17 -2.85
N ILE A 37 15.90 -11.92 -3.28
CA ILE A 37 14.67 -11.39 -3.87
C ILE A 37 14.63 -11.79 -5.34
N LYS A 38 13.72 -12.68 -5.68
CA LYS A 38 13.55 -13.18 -7.05
C LYS A 38 12.42 -12.43 -7.73
N VAL A 39 12.75 -11.64 -8.74
CA VAL A 39 11.75 -11.06 -9.63
C VAL A 39 11.21 -12.19 -10.53
N PRO A 40 9.89 -12.44 -10.57
CA PRO A 40 9.32 -13.44 -11.46
C PRO A 40 9.65 -13.13 -12.93
N GLU A 41 10.10 -14.13 -13.68
CA GLU A 41 10.40 -14.00 -15.11
C GLU A 41 9.16 -13.54 -15.88
N GLY A 42 9.32 -12.56 -16.78
CA GLY A 42 8.22 -12.02 -17.59
C GLY A 42 7.30 -11.02 -16.87
N ALA A 43 7.48 -10.74 -15.56
CA ALA A 43 6.65 -9.76 -14.84
C ALA A 43 6.61 -8.38 -15.52
N GLY A 44 7.75 -7.95 -16.09
CA GLY A 44 7.88 -6.69 -16.83
C GLY A 44 6.98 -6.58 -18.08
N GLU A 45 6.56 -7.70 -18.68
CA GLU A 45 5.73 -7.69 -19.89
C GLU A 45 4.29 -7.24 -19.61
N TYR A 46 3.84 -7.38 -18.36
CA TYR A 46 2.49 -7.06 -17.93
C TYR A 46 2.33 -5.63 -17.40
N ARG A 47 3.43 -4.86 -17.37
CA ARG A 47 3.41 -3.47 -16.93
C ARG A 47 2.43 -2.64 -17.75
N PHE A 48 1.77 -1.72 -17.06
CA PHE A 48 0.82 -0.76 -17.62
C PHE A 48 -0.40 -1.39 -18.31
N ARG A 49 -0.67 -2.67 -18.05
CA ARG A 49 -1.87 -3.35 -18.55
C ARG A 49 -2.95 -3.33 -17.49
N MET A 50 -4.01 -2.56 -17.73
CA MET A 50 -5.25 -2.76 -16.97
C MET A 50 -6.10 -3.85 -17.65
N PRO A 51 -6.41 -4.97 -16.98
CA PRO A 51 -7.29 -5.98 -17.56
C PRO A 51 -8.62 -5.36 -17.99
N ARG A 52 -9.19 -5.77 -19.11
CA ARG A 52 -10.49 -5.24 -19.55
C ARG A 52 -11.58 -5.89 -18.72
N VAL A 53 -12.28 -5.09 -17.92
CA VAL A 53 -13.49 -5.52 -17.20
C VAL A 53 -14.59 -4.51 -17.45
N ASN A 54 -15.67 -4.99 -18.04
CA ASN A 54 -16.87 -4.21 -18.30
C ASN A 54 -17.93 -4.56 -17.26
N HIS A 55 -17.88 -3.86 -16.13
CA HIS A 55 -18.83 -4.06 -15.04
C HIS A 55 -19.31 -2.70 -14.52
N ALA A 56 -20.62 -2.52 -14.33
CA ALA A 56 -21.23 -1.22 -14.02
C ALA A 56 -20.69 -0.57 -12.72
N ARG A 57 -20.20 -1.40 -11.80
CA ARG A 57 -19.59 -0.99 -10.53
C ARG A 57 -18.11 -0.67 -10.62
N VAL A 58 -17.42 -1.02 -11.70
CA VAL A 58 -16.03 -0.62 -11.91
C VAL A 58 -16.03 0.81 -12.46
N LYS A 59 -15.37 1.72 -11.74
CA LYS A 59 -15.22 3.12 -12.15
C LYS A 59 -13.78 3.37 -12.53
N ILE A 60 -13.62 4.08 -13.65
CA ILE A 60 -12.34 4.62 -14.09
C ILE A 60 -12.42 6.13 -13.90
N GLN A 61 -11.41 6.68 -13.25
CA GLN A 61 -11.29 8.11 -13.01
C GLN A 61 -9.96 8.59 -13.59
N THR A 62 -10.03 9.67 -14.36
CA THR A 62 -8.87 10.24 -15.02
C THR A 62 -8.62 11.62 -14.46
N ASN A 63 -7.39 11.88 -14.01
CA ASN A 63 -6.98 13.15 -13.42
C ASN A 63 -5.70 13.62 -14.11
N ALA A 64 -5.75 14.80 -14.75
CA ALA A 64 -4.54 15.48 -15.17
C ALA A 64 -3.96 16.33 -14.02
N ILE A 65 -2.64 16.39 -13.93
CA ILE A 65 -1.91 17.25 -13.01
C ILE A 65 -0.56 17.64 -13.58
N THR A 66 -0.11 18.86 -13.29
CA THR A 66 1.22 19.34 -13.66
C THR A 66 2.14 19.31 -12.45
N ILE A 67 3.25 18.58 -12.56
CA ILE A 67 4.28 18.42 -11.51
C ILE A 67 5.64 18.68 -12.15
N GLY A 68 6.46 19.55 -11.55
CA GLY A 68 7.79 19.88 -12.09
C GLY A 68 7.75 20.37 -13.54
N GLY A 69 6.71 21.12 -13.93
CA GLY A 69 6.52 21.64 -15.29
C GLY A 69 6.02 20.62 -16.32
N LYS A 70 5.72 19.38 -15.93
CA LYS A 70 5.23 18.32 -16.82
C LYS A 70 3.82 17.91 -16.49
N THR A 71 3.00 17.69 -17.52
CA THR A 71 1.63 17.20 -17.35
C THR A 71 1.60 15.69 -17.34
N PHE A 72 1.05 15.14 -16.26
CA PHE A 72 0.78 13.74 -16.08
C PHE A 72 -0.72 13.48 -16.03
N VAL A 73 -1.11 12.30 -16.48
CA VAL A 73 -2.47 11.78 -16.38
C VAL A 73 -2.46 10.55 -15.50
N LEU A 74 -3.17 10.60 -14.38
CA LEU A 74 -3.46 9.46 -13.54
C LEU A 74 -4.77 8.83 -14.00
N LYS A 75 -4.75 7.54 -14.31
CA LYS A 75 -5.93 6.73 -14.59
C LYS A 75 -6.10 5.74 -13.45
N GLU A 76 -7.12 5.95 -12.64
CA GLU A 76 -7.40 5.18 -11.44
C GLU A 76 -8.60 4.27 -11.68
N ARG A 77 -8.54 3.04 -11.16
CA ARG A 77 -9.66 2.10 -11.18
C ARG A 77 -10.08 1.74 -9.76
N SER A 78 -11.38 1.75 -9.52
CA SER A 78 -11.93 1.38 -8.23
C SER A 78 -13.32 0.75 -8.35
N VAL A 79 -13.71 0.04 -7.30
CA VAL A 79 -15.08 -0.38 -7.04
C VAL A 79 -15.58 0.44 -5.84
N PRO A 80 -16.35 1.53 -6.04
CA PRO A 80 -16.84 2.35 -4.93
C PRO A 80 -18.02 1.70 -4.20
N GLY A 81 -18.24 2.12 -2.95
CA GLY A 81 -19.37 1.67 -2.11
C GLY A 81 -19.13 0.29 -1.48
N GLN A 82 -20.16 -0.56 -1.50
CA GLN A 82 -20.12 -1.93 -0.97
C GLN A 82 -19.30 -2.86 -1.88
N ASP A 83 -17.98 -2.67 -1.87
CA ASP A 83 -17.06 -3.40 -2.73
C ASP A 83 -16.99 -4.90 -2.39
N ASP A 84 -17.16 -5.26 -1.12
CA ASP A 84 -17.26 -6.67 -0.67
C ASP A 84 -18.28 -7.48 -1.50
N VAL A 85 -19.51 -6.99 -1.64
CA VAL A 85 -20.60 -7.68 -2.36
C VAL A 85 -20.26 -7.86 -3.84
N VAL A 86 -19.57 -6.89 -4.44
CA VAL A 86 -19.16 -6.96 -5.85
C VAL A 86 -18.09 -8.02 -6.02
N TYR A 87 -17.04 -7.99 -5.19
CA TYR A 87 -15.93 -8.95 -5.28
C TYR A 87 -16.37 -10.38 -4.95
N GLU A 88 -17.32 -10.58 -4.05
CA GLU A 88 -17.88 -11.91 -3.74
C GLU A 88 -18.67 -12.52 -4.91
N LYS A 89 -19.34 -11.68 -5.72
CA LYS A 89 -20.20 -12.15 -6.82
C LYS A 89 -19.51 -12.19 -8.17
N HIS A 90 -18.47 -11.37 -8.36
CA HIS A 90 -17.83 -11.13 -9.64
C HIS A 90 -16.33 -11.37 -9.55
N ARG A 91 -15.91 -12.63 -9.79
CA ARG A 91 -14.50 -13.04 -9.74
C ARG A 91 -13.63 -12.31 -10.76
N ASP A 92 -14.17 -12.08 -11.96
CA ASP A 92 -13.52 -11.29 -13.02
C ASP A 92 -13.20 -9.86 -12.55
N VAL A 93 -14.12 -9.23 -11.80
CA VAL A 93 -13.89 -7.92 -11.18
C VAL A 93 -12.84 -8.01 -10.09
N TRP A 94 -12.89 -9.03 -9.24
CA TRP A 94 -11.88 -9.27 -8.20
C TRP A 94 -10.48 -9.41 -8.79
N GLU A 95 -10.30 -10.25 -9.81
CA GLU A 95 -8.99 -10.48 -10.44
C GLU A 95 -8.45 -9.22 -11.15
N ALA A 96 -9.32 -8.39 -11.72
CA ALA A 96 -8.92 -7.25 -12.55
C ALA A 96 -8.82 -5.90 -11.82
N VAL A 97 -9.36 -5.78 -10.60
CA VAL A 97 -9.46 -4.51 -9.88
C VAL A 97 -8.97 -4.68 -8.44
N PRO A 98 -7.65 -4.61 -8.21
CA PRO A 98 -7.11 -4.51 -6.87
C PRO A 98 -7.54 -3.22 -6.16
N ARG A 99 -7.38 -3.19 -4.83
CA ARG A 99 -7.52 -1.96 -4.03
C ARG A 99 -6.23 -1.15 -4.22
N GLY A 100 -6.35 0.10 -4.67
CA GLY A 100 -5.21 0.94 -5.06
C GLY A 100 -4.67 0.63 -6.47
N HIS A 101 -5.49 0.83 -7.52
CA HIS A 101 -5.08 0.60 -8.91
C HIS A 101 -4.96 1.92 -9.68
N CYS A 102 -3.74 2.28 -10.09
CA CYS A 102 -3.44 3.49 -10.86
C CYS A 102 -2.41 3.23 -11.96
N ILE A 103 -2.58 3.87 -13.12
CA ILE A 103 -1.50 4.07 -14.10
C ILE A 103 -1.26 5.57 -14.22
N VAL A 104 0.01 5.95 -14.19
CA VAL A 104 0.48 7.31 -14.48
C VAL A 104 1.07 7.33 -15.87
N SER A 105 0.58 8.26 -16.68
CA SER A 105 1.10 8.52 -18.03
C SER A 105 1.57 9.96 -18.15
N VAL A 106 2.61 10.18 -18.94
CA VAL A 106 3.08 11.52 -19.31
C VAL A 106 2.60 11.86 -20.71
N GLU A 107 2.26 13.12 -20.95
CA GLU A 107 1.97 13.62 -22.30
C GLU A 107 3.26 13.64 -23.13
N THR A 108 3.30 12.87 -24.22
CA THR A 108 4.46 12.79 -25.14
C THR A 108 4.22 13.48 -26.48
N GLY A 109 3.00 13.93 -26.72
CA GLY A 109 2.56 14.60 -27.93
C GLY A 109 1.12 15.07 -27.77
N LYS A 110 0.57 15.74 -28.79
CA LYS A 110 -0.79 16.29 -28.72
C LYS A 110 -1.82 15.15 -28.57
N ASN A 111 -2.37 15.00 -27.36
CA ASN A 111 -3.26 13.91 -26.96
C ASN A 111 -2.63 12.50 -27.00
N GLU A 112 -1.30 12.41 -26.97
CA GLU A 112 -0.57 11.14 -26.87
C GLU A 112 0.02 11.00 -25.48
N TYR A 113 -0.23 9.85 -24.84
CA TYR A 113 0.16 9.59 -23.46
C TYR A 113 0.92 8.28 -23.37
N THR A 114 2.11 8.34 -22.78
CA THR A 114 2.95 7.16 -22.54
C THR A 114 2.93 6.82 -21.05
N PRO A 115 2.59 5.57 -20.66
CA PRO A 115 2.63 5.17 -19.26
C PRO A 115 4.07 5.14 -18.74
N VAL A 116 4.27 5.69 -17.55
CA VAL A 116 5.57 5.81 -16.89
C VAL A 116 5.58 5.23 -15.49
N GLY A 117 4.42 5.15 -14.83
CA GLY A 117 4.30 4.60 -13.47
C GLY A 117 3.02 3.80 -13.32
N GLU A 118 3.02 2.85 -12.38
CA GLU A 118 1.84 2.07 -12.03
C GLU A 118 1.82 1.78 -10.54
N MET A 119 0.62 1.66 -10.01
CA MET A 119 0.39 1.23 -8.64
C MET A 119 -0.71 0.18 -8.66
N LEU A 120 -0.42 -0.96 -8.07
CA LEU A 120 -1.27 -2.14 -8.03
C LEU A 120 -1.26 -2.65 -6.61
N GLY A 121 -2.13 -2.12 -5.75
CA GLY A 121 -2.22 -2.63 -4.38
C GLY A 121 -2.79 -4.05 -4.33
N MET A 122 -3.05 -4.54 -3.12
CA MET A 122 -3.56 -5.90 -2.94
C MET A 122 -4.97 -6.10 -3.51
N HIS A 123 -5.20 -7.28 -4.08
CA HIS A 123 -6.55 -7.80 -4.30
C HIS A 123 -7.34 -7.79 -2.99
N LYS A 124 -8.66 -7.65 -3.08
CA LYS A 124 -9.53 -7.73 -1.91
C LYS A 124 -9.32 -9.08 -1.20
N PHE A 125 -8.98 -9.01 0.09
CA PHE A 125 -9.05 -10.13 1.02
C PHE A 125 -9.89 -9.76 2.25
N GLY A 126 -10.17 -10.74 3.11
CA GLY A 126 -11.01 -10.55 4.30
C GLY A 126 -11.06 -11.81 5.15
N TYR A 127 -12.05 -11.86 6.04
CA TYR A 127 -12.17 -12.91 7.05
C TYR A 127 -12.39 -14.30 6.45
N ARG A 128 -12.29 -15.30 7.31
CA ARG A 128 -12.40 -16.73 6.95
C ARG A 128 -13.67 -17.05 6.17
N GLU A 129 -14.73 -16.27 6.30
CA GLU A 129 -16.03 -16.50 5.64
C GLU A 129 -16.16 -15.85 4.25
N ALA A 130 -15.22 -14.97 3.87
CA ALA A 130 -15.28 -14.26 2.60
C ALA A 130 -15.34 -15.20 1.38
N LYS A 131 -16.00 -14.80 0.28
CA LYS A 131 -16.20 -15.70 -0.88
C LYS A 131 -15.34 -15.38 -2.10
N TYR A 132 -14.51 -14.35 -2.03
CA TYR A 132 -13.54 -14.03 -3.07
C TYR A 132 -12.23 -14.82 -2.89
N GLY A 133 -11.45 -14.92 -3.98
CA GLY A 133 -10.15 -15.59 -4.00
C GLY A 133 -10.15 -17.02 -4.56
N ARG A 134 -8.97 -17.63 -4.55
CA ARG A 134 -8.69 -19.00 -5.01
C ARG A 134 -8.49 -19.96 -3.83
N ARG A 135 -9.52 -20.09 -2.99
CA ARG A 135 -9.40 -20.80 -1.70
C ARG A 135 -9.06 -22.29 -1.82
N SER A 136 -9.51 -22.94 -2.90
CA SER A 136 -9.16 -24.33 -3.22
C SER A 136 -7.67 -24.53 -3.48
N ASP A 137 -6.95 -23.46 -3.80
CA ASP A 137 -5.57 -23.52 -4.30
C ASP A 137 -4.56 -23.26 -3.16
N ILE A 138 -5.03 -23.07 -1.94
CA ILE A 138 -4.19 -22.78 -0.76
C ILE A 138 -3.38 -24.02 -0.38
N LYS A 139 -2.05 -23.89 -0.43
CA LYS A 139 -1.09 -24.94 -0.02
C LYS A 139 -0.42 -24.66 1.32
N THR A 140 -0.25 -23.38 1.64
CA THR A 140 0.46 -22.90 2.84
C THR A 140 -0.30 -21.71 3.40
N VAL A 141 -0.30 -21.58 4.73
CA VAL A 141 -0.85 -20.41 5.43
C VAL A 141 0.30 -19.73 6.17
N VAL A 142 0.51 -18.46 5.87
CA VAL A 142 1.40 -17.57 6.63
C VAL A 142 0.51 -16.58 7.37
N ALA A 143 0.75 -16.43 8.66
CA ALA A 143 0.08 -15.44 9.48
C ALA A 143 1.03 -14.26 9.69
N ILE A 144 0.49 -13.05 9.55
CA ILE A 144 1.15 -11.79 9.83
C ILE A 144 0.22 -10.97 10.73
N GLU A 145 0.78 -10.09 11.54
CA GLU A 145 -0.01 -9.21 12.41
C GLU A 145 -0.91 -8.30 11.57
N LYS A 146 -2.20 -8.28 11.90
CA LYS A 146 -3.15 -7.40 11.21
C LYS A 146 -3.23 -6.07 11.93
N GLU A 147 -2.47 -5.09 11.44
CA GLU A 147 -2.57 -3.71 11.91
C GLU A 147 -3.99 -3.14 11.74
N ASN A 148 -4.31 -2.16 12.58
CA ASN A 148 -5.58 -1.45 12.63
C ASN A 148 -5.34 0.03 12.28
N GLY A 149 -4.85 0.30 11.07
CA GLY A 149 -4.63 1.65 10.59
C GLY A 149 -5.50 1.95 9.37
N GLU A 150 -4.97 2.77 8.47
CA GLU A 150 -5.53 3.02 7.15
C GLU A 150 -4.68 2.32 6.07
N CYS A 151 -5.34 1.81 5.04
CA CYS A 151 -4.65 1.18 3.91
C CYS A 151 -3.76 2.19 3.18
N ALA A 152 -2.48 1.84 3.00
CA ALA A 152 -1.49 2.61 2.27
C ALA A 152 -0.79 1.78 1.20
N HIS A 153 -0.43 2.43 0.09
CA HIS A 153 0.29 1.84 -1.02
C HIS A 153 1.43 2.79 -1.41
N LEU A 154 2.61 2.23 -1.67
CA LEU A 154 3.79 2.95 -2.12
C LEU A 154 4.33 2.26 -3.38
N GLY A 155 4.43 3.01 -4.47
CA GLY A 155 5.05 2.57 -5.72
C GLY A 155 6.13 3.57 -6.15
N ALA A 156 6.82 3.28 -7.23
CA ALA A 156 7.88 4.15 -7.72
C ALA A 156 7.93 4.17 -9.25
N PHE A 157 8.43 5.27 -9.81
CA PHE A 157 8.83 5.33 -11.21
C PHE A 157 9.91 6.40 -11.43
N SER A 158 10.55 6.36 -12.60
CA SER A 158 11.48 7.38 -13.06
C SER A 158 11.06 7.88 -14.43
N HIS A 159 11.16 9.19 -14.64
CA HIS A 159 10.91 9.79 -15.94
C HIS A 159 11.85 10.99 -16.15
N ASP A 160 12.57 11.00 -17.28
CA ASP A 160 13.60 11.98 -17.65
C ASP A 160 14.61 12.26 -16.52
N GLY A 161 15.16 11.19 -15.95
CA GLY A 161 16.17 11.26 -14.89
C GLY A 161 15.63 11.69 -13.51
N VAL A 162 14.34 11.99 -13.38
CA VAL A 162 13.70 12.34 -12.11
C VAL A 162 13.01 11.12 -11.51
N ARG A 163 13.28 10.87 -10.22
CA ARG A 163 12.63 9.81 -9.42
C ARG A 163 11.33 10.34 -8.81
N TYR A 164 10.29 9.55 -8.94
CA TYR A 164 8.96 9.81 -8.38
C TYR A 164 8.53 8.65 -7.48
N TRP A 165 7.79 8.99 -6.45
CA TRP A 165 7.07 8.06 -5.58
C TRP A 165 5.57 8.18 -5.82
N LEU A 166 4.91 7.03 -5.94
CA LEU A 166 3.45 6.91 -5.95
C LEU A 166 3.00 6.60 -4.53
N ALA A 167 2.06 7.37 -4.00
CA ALA A 167 1.49 7.11 -2.69
C ALA A 167 -0.02 7.14 -2.78
N GLY A 168 -0.68 6.11 -2.25
CA GLY A 168 -2.13 6.03 -2.31
C GLY A 168 -2.79 5.39 -1.11
N SER A 169 -4.06 5.73 -0.95
CA SER A 169 -4.99 5.01 -0.11
C SER A 169 -5.77 3.97 -0.95
N LYS A 170 -6.76 3.31 -0.34
CA LYS A 170 -7.61 2.29 -0.98
C LYS A 170 -8.12 2.63 -2.40
N HIS A 171 -8.40 3.91 -2.68
CA HIS A 171 -9.07 4.33 -3.92
C HIS A 171 -8.43 5.51 -4.62
N VAL A 172 -7.46 6.19 -3.99
CA VAL A 172 -6.89 7.41 -4.52
C VAL A 172 -5.37 7.35 -4.42
N THR A 173 -4.73 7.63 -5.55
CA THR A 173 -3.27 7.66 -5.73
C THR A 173 -2.85 9.07 -6.08
N ILE A 174 -1.76 9.52 -5.47
CA ILE A 174 -1.03 10.72 -5.89
C ILE A 174 0.43 10.33 -6.11
N PHE A 175 1.24 11.26 -6.60
CA PHE A 175 2.68 11.05 -6.71
C PHE A 175 3.44 12.34 -6.42
N PHE A 176 4.72 12.20 -6.11
CA PHE A 176 5.61 13.32 -5.84
C PHE A 176 7.04 12.99 -6.24
N ARG A 177 7.83 14.01 -6.57
CA ARG A 177 9.28 13.88 -6.82
C ARG A 177 10.01 13.60 -5.52
N ASP A 178 10.99 12.70 -5.55
CA ASP A 178 11.81 12.32 -4.39
C ASP A 178 12.36 13.53 -3.61
N THR A 179 12.70 14.60 -4.33
CA THR A 179 13.33 15.81 -3.79
C THR A 179 12.38 16.99 -3.56
N HIS A 180 11.09 16.89 -3.91
CA HIS A 180 10.12 18.01 -3.86
C HIS A 180 8.76 17.58 -3.29
N ALA A 181 8.76 16.64 -2.33
CA ALA A 181 7.55 15.99 -1.82
C ALA A 181 6.42 16.96 -1.42
N GLU A 182 6.70 17.94 -0.54
CA GLU A 182 5.64 18.82 -0.02
C GLU A 182 5.05 19.77 -1.08
N GLU A 183 5.87 20.26 -2.02
CA GLU A 183 5.40 21.07 -3.15
C GLU A 183 4.41 20.26 -4.01
N ASP A 184 4.80 19.05 -4.38
CA ASP A 184 4.02 18.19 -5.26
C ASP A 184 2.75 17.69 -4.58
N ILE A 185 2.82 17.32 -3.30
CA ILE A 185 1.64 16.89 -2.51
C ILE A 185 0.62 18.03 -2.41
N LYS A 186 1.06 19.29 -2.20
CA LYS A 186 0.17 20.47 -2.17
C LYS A 186 -0.63 20.63 -3.46
N ALA A 187 -0.03 20.34 -4.62
CA ALA A 187 -0.73 20.42 -5.91
C ALA A 187 -1.97 19.50 -5.99
N PHE A 188 -1.98 18.40 -5.24
CA PHE A 188 -3.15 17.50 -5.16
C PHE A 188 -4.21 17.95 -4.13
N GLN A 189 -3.87 18.78 -3.15
CA GLN A 189 -4.74 19.06 -1.99
C GLN A 189 -6.01 19.83 -2.31
N ALA A 190 -6.05 20.54 -3.44
CA ALA A 190 -7.24 21.28 -3.88
C ALA A 190 -8.46 20.37 -4.11
N LYS A 191 -8.25 19.05 -4.29
CA LYS A 191 -9.32 18.07 -4.53
C LYS A 191 -9.68 17.35 -3.23
N PRO A 192 -10.89 17.51 -2.67
CA PRO A 192 -11.26 16.87 -1.39
C PRO A 192 -11.03 15.35 -1.32
N ARG A 193 -11.20 14.65 -2.44
CA ARG A 193 -10.95 13.19 -2.57
C ARG A 193 -9.52 12.77 -2.27
N THR A 194 -8.53 13.65 -2.44
CA THR A 194 -7.11 13.31 -2.27
C THR A 194 -6.65 13.44 -0.82
N LYS A 195 -7.49 13.96 0.09
CA LYS A 195 -7.10 14.26 1.48
C LYS A 195 -6.35 13.10 2.16
N MET A 196 -6.89 11.89 2.10
CA MET A 196 -6.24 10.72 2.71
C MET A 196 -4.96 10.33 1.97
N ALA A 197 -4.97 10.31 0.64
CA ALA A 197 -3.78 10.01 -0.16
C ALA A 197 -2.66 11.03 0.06
N CYS A 198 -2.96 12.32 0.24
CA CYS A 198 -1.99 13.34 0.63
C CYS A 198 -1.43 13.11 2.04
N LYS A 199 -2.25 12.60 2.98
CA LYS A 199 -1.80 12.26 4.33
C LYS A 199 -0.84 11.06 4.30
N VAL A 200 -1.21 10.00 3.55
CA VAL A 200 -0.35 8.84 3.28
C VAL A 200 0.96 9.28 2.61
N ALA A 201 0.90 10.14 1.60
CA ALA A 201 2.07 10.61 0.87
C ALA A 201 3.05 11.39 1.75
N ARG A 202 2.55 12.21 2.68
CA ARG A 202 3.42 12.88 3.67
C ARG A 202 4.08 11.89 4.61
N MET A 203 3.34 10.90 5.09
CA MET A 203 3.91 9.84 5.93
C MET A 203 4.99 9.05 5.17
N ALA A 204 4.72 8.68 3.92
CA ALA A 204 5.68 8.01 3.06
C ALA A 204 6.92 8.89 2.83
N ALA A 205 6.75 10.17 2.52
CA ALA A 205 7.87 11.10 2.34
C ALA A 205 8.73 11.23 3.60
N GLN A 206 8.11 11.34 4.78
CA GLN A 206 8.82 11.38 6.07
C GLN A 206 9.56 10.06 6.33
N THR A 207 8.92 8.92 6.10
CA THR A 207 9.52 7.59 6.25
C THR A 207 10.74 7.43 5.35
N LEU A 208 10.62 7.80 4.07
CA LEU A 208 11.70 7.74 3.08
C LEU A 208 12.83 8.75 3.38
N GLN A 209 12.54 9.85 4.06
CA GLN A 209 13.57 10.80 4.53
C GLN A 209 14.30 10.29 5.78
N GLY A 210 13.67 9.41 6.56
CA GLY A 210 14.24 8.82 7.77
C GLY A 210 15.26 7.71 7.51
N ILE A 211 15.25 7.11 6.32
CA ILE A 211 16.22 6.07 5.90
C ILE A 211 17.41 6.68 5.16
N THR A 212 18.48 5.89 5.00
CA THR A 212 19.66 6.35 4.25
C THR A 212 19.36 6.55 2.76
N LYS A 213 20.16 7.39 2.09
CA LYS A 213 20.01 7.63 0.64
C LYS A 213 20.18 6.34 -0.17
N GLU A 214 21.08 5.46 0.25
CA GLU A 214 21.36 4.19 -0.42
C GLU A 214 20.16 3.24 -0.28
N GLN A 215 19.65 3.05 0.94
CA GLN A 215 18.42 2.28 1.19
C GLN A 215 17.21 2.83 0.41
N ARG A 216 17.04 4.16 0.37
CA ARG A 216 15.98 4.79 -0.39
C ARG A 216 16.12 4.54 -1.89
N ASN A 217 17.35 4.56 -2.40
CA ASN A 217 17.62 4.29 -3.81
C ASN A 217 17.33 2.83 -4.16
N ASP A 218 17.78 1.90 -3.33
CA ASP A 218 17.54 0.47 -3.51
C ASP A 218 16.04 0.16 -3.49
N PHE A 219 15.30 0.76 -2.56
CA PHE A 219 13.87 0.59 -2.49
C PHE A 219 13.15 1.18 -3.70
N HIS A 220 13.59 2.36 -4.17
CA HIS A 220 13.03 2.97 -5.39
C HIS A 220 13.22 2.07 -6.60
N GLU A 221 14.43 1.53 -6.77
CA GLU A 221 14.78 0.67 -7.90
C GLU A 221 14.04 -0.67 -7.85
N ALA A 222 13.93 -1.27 -6.65
CA ALA A 222 13.17 -2.49 -6.42
C ALA A 222 11.70 -2.35 -6.82
N LEU A 223 11.09 -1.18 -6.62
CA LEU A 223 9.72 -0.92 -7.02
C LEU A 223 9.59 -0.49 -8.48
N ALA A 224 10.42 0.45 -8.93
CA ALA A 224 10.26 1.13 -10.22
C ALA A 224 10.55 0.23 -11.43
N GLY A 225 11.56 -0.64 -11.34
CA GLY A 225 11.98 -1.54 -12.42
C GLY A 225 10.86 -2.50 -12.84
N PRO A 226 10.39 -3.37 -11.93
CA PRO A 226 9.34 -4.34 -12.24
C PRO A 226 7.92 -3.77 -12.17
N GLY A 227 7.74 -2.53 -11.67
CA GLY A 227 6.41 -1.96 -11.45
C GLY A 227 5.72 -2.49 -10.20
N TRP A 228 6.50 -2.81 -9.18
CA TRP A 228 5.98 -3.31 -7.91
C TRP A 228 5.37 -2.22 -7.04
N THR A 229 4.49 -2.64 -6.15
CA THR A 229 3.84 -1.80 -5.15
C THR A 229 4.05 -2.42 -3.77
N ALA A 230 4.59 -1.63 -2.85
CA ALA A 230 4.64 -1.96 -1.44
C ALA A 230 3.32 -1.59 -0.77
N ASN A 231 2.71 -2.56 -0.09
CA ASN A 231 1.46 -2.41 0.63
C ASN A 231 1.78 -2.27 2.12
N ALA A 232 1.14 -1.28 2.72
CA ALA A 232 1.36 -0.91 4.10
C ALA A 232 0.05 -0.56 4.79
N GLU A 233 0.10 -0.59 6.12
CA GLU A 233 -0.87 0.08 6.96
C GLU A 233 -0.22 1.38 7.46
N VAL A 234 -0.92 2.50 7.31
CA VAL A 234 -0.49 3.77 7.90
C VAL A 234 -1.24 3.99 9.21
N ILE A 235 -0.50 4.30 10.26
CA ILE A 235 -1.01 4.61 11.58
C ILE A 235 -0.89 6.10 11.78
N PHE A 236 -1.98 6.72 12.22
CA PHE A 236 -1.98 8.13 12.56
C PHE A 236 -2.50 8.34 13.97
N ALA A 237 -1.78 9.16 14.74
CA ALA A 237 -2.13 9.54 16.11
C ALA A 237 -3.49 10.23 16.22
N ASP A 238 -3.88 10.97 15.17
CA ASP A 238 -5.16 11.68 15.08
C ASP A 238 -6.29 10.85 14.45
N SER A 239 -6.04 9.57 14.13
CA SER A 239 -7.07 8.63 13.67
C SER A 239 -7.55 7.74 14.83
N GLN A 240 -8.87 7.59 14.96
CA GLN A 240 -9.44 6.64 15.94
C GLN A 240 -9.39 5.22 15.39
N HIS A 241 -8.54 4.40 16.00
CA HIS A 241 -8.42 2.97 15.73
C HIS A 241 -8.76 2.15 16.99
N ILE A 242 -9.08 0.86 16.82
CA ILE A 242 -9.44 -0.02 17.95
C ILE A 242 -8.21 -0.28 18.83
N VAL A 243 -7.04 -0.33 18.20
CA VAL A 243 -5.75 -0.51 18.86
C VAL A 243 -5.22 0.85 19.27
N ASP A 244 -4.76 0.96 20.52
CA ASP A 244 -4.03 2.13 20.99
C ASP A 244 -2.59 2.05 20.52
N TYR A 245 -2.19 3.03 19.70
CA TYR A 245 -0.85 3.17 19.16
C TYR A 245 -0.03 4.22 19.91
N ASN A 246 -0.44 4.67 21.10
CA ASN A 246 0.30 5.61 21.95
C ASN A 246 0.70 6.91 21.21
N GLU A 247 -0.23 7.48 20.45
CA GLU A 247 -0.04 8.75 19.71
C GLU A 247 1.11 8.74 18.67
N ILE A 248 1.56 7.56 18.22
CA ILE A 248 2.57 7.47 17.15
C ILE A 248 1.94 7.68 15.77
N ASN A 249 2.76 8.18 14.84
CA ASN A 249 2.50 8.06 13.41
C ASN A 249 3.54 7.12 12.80
N ASP A 250 3.10 6.16 12.01
CA ASP A 250 3.98 5.10 11.50
C ASP A 250 3.46 4.54 10.16
N LEU A 251 4.34 3.93 9.39
CA LEU A 251 4.03 3.28 8.13
C LEU A 251 4.64 1.87 8.13
N ARG A 252 3.78 0.86 8.25
CA ARG A 252 4.21 -0.54 8.44
C ARG A 252 3.85 -1.38 7.22
N PHE A 253 4.86 -1.99 6.60
CA PHE A 253 4.73 -2.69 5.33
C PHE A 253 4.48 -4.19 5.52
N TYR A 254 3.62 -4.80 4.71
CA TYR A 254 3.27 -6.23 4.83
C TYR A 254 3.37 -7.05 3.55
N ALA A 255 3.34 -6.45 2.37
CA ALA A 255 3.36 -7.22 1.12
C ALA A 255 3.84 -6.39 -0.07
N ILE A 256 4.55 -7.05 -0.99
CA ILE A 256 4.83 -6.54 -2.33
C ILE A 256 3.89 -7.16 -3.35
N THR A 257 3.22 -6.33 -4.13
CA THR A 257 2.36 -6.71 -5.26
C THR A 257 2.99 -6.24 -6.57
N GLY A 258 2.56 -6.80 -7.69
CA GLY A 258 3.12 -6.47 -9.00
C GLY A 258 2.19 -6.80 -10.16
N PRO A 259 2.58 -6.43 -11.38
CA PRO A 259 1.81 -6.69 -12.58
C PRO A 259 1.86 -8.17 -12.96
N GLY A 260 0.76 -8.68 -13.51
CA GLY A 260 0.67 -10.04 -14.02
C GLY A 260 -0.64 -10.75 -13.65
N PRO A 261 -1.01 -11.82 -14.36
CA PRO A 261 -2.15 -12.65 -13.98
C PRO A 261 -1.89 -13.37 -12.65
N THR A 262 -2.88 -13.35 -11.76
CA THR A 262 -2.77 -14.02 -10.45
C THR A 262 -2.60 -15.53 -10.54
N GLU A 263 -3.01 -16.13 -11.66
CA GLU A 263 -2.78 -17.56 -11.97
C GLU A 263 -1.31 -17.90 -12.15
N THR A 264 -0.54 -16.96 -12.70
CA THR A 264 0.86 -17.16 -13.07
C THR A 264 1.78 -16.64 -11.98
N PHE A 265 1.50 -15.46 -11.46
CA PHE A 265 2.39 -14.74 -10.54
C PHE A 265 1.92 -14.74 -9.09
N GLY A 266 0.70 -15.22 -8.81
CA GLY A 266 0.10 -15.11 -7.48
C GLY A 266 -0.49 -13.73 -7.19
N LEU A 267 -0.91 -13.52 -5.94
CA LEU A 267 -1.49 -12.24 -5.49
C LEU A 267 -0.43 -11.22 -5.08
N CYS A 268 0.71 -11.71 -4.60
CA CYS A 268 1.90 -10.92 -4.28
C CYS A 268 2.97 -11.22 -5.33
N ALA A 269 3.85 -10.26 -5.62
CA ALA A 269 4.93 -10.48 -6.58
C ALA A 269 6.07 -11.33 -6.01
N ILE A 270 6.25 -11.31 -4.69
CA ILE A 270 7.21 -12.11 -3.94
C ILE A 270 6.57 -12.62 -2.64
N GLY A 271 7.20 -13.60 -2.00
CA GLY A 271 6.74 -14.17 -0.74
C GLY A 271 6.71 -13.17 0.42
N PRO A 272 5.97 -13.47 1.51
CA PRO A 272 5.92 -12.60 2.70
C PRO A 272 7.28 -12.46 3.39
N ASP A 273 8.08 -13.53 3.43
CA ASP A 273 9.47 -13.56 3.90
C ASP A 273 10.38 -12.65 3.07
N GLN A 274 10.29 -12.75 1.74
CA GLN A 274 11.04 -11.89 0.82
C GLN A 274 10.58 -10.42 0.89
N SER A 275 9.28 -10.18 1.11
CA SER A 275 8.73 -8.84 1.32
C SER A 275 9.31 -8.23 2.60
N LYS A 276 9.26 -8.97 3.72
CA LYS A 276 9.83 -8.56 5.01
C LYS A 276 11.31 -8.23 4.88
N ALA A 277 12.10 -9.13 4.29
CA ALA A 277 13.52 -8.93 4.06
C ALA A 277 13.82 -7.69 3.21
N LEU A 278 13.05 -7.43 2.15
CA LEU A 278 13.19 -6.22 1.34
C LEU A 278 12.98 -4.95 2.18
N PHE A 279 11.90 -4.91 2.96
CA PHE A 279 11.56 -3.73 3.77
C PHE A 279 12.65 -3.46 4.81
N GLU A 280 13.06 -4.46 5.57
CA GLU A 280 14.05 -4.30 6.64
C GLU A 280 15.44 -3.96 6.08
N ARG A 281 15.86 -4.57 4.98
CA ARG A 281 17.11 -4.20 4.30
C ARG A 281 17.11 -2.74 3.85
N CYS A 282 15.95 -2.24 3.41
CA CYS A 282 15.75 -0.83 3.05
C CYS A 282 15.49 0.09 4.26
N GLY A 283 15.64 -0.39 5.49
CA GLY A 283 15.43 0.40 6.71
C GLY A 283 13.98 0.75 6.99
N LEU A 284 13.03 0.03 6.40
CA LEU A 284 11.59 0.24 6.54
C LEU A 284 11.00 -0.72 7.59
N HIS A 285 9.93 -0.28 8.24
CA HIS A 285 9.23 -1.07 9.24
C HIS A 285 8.36 -2.16 8.58
N ALA A 286 8.81 -3.41 8.63
CA ALA A 286 8.00 -4.55 8.24
C ALA A 286 7.08 -5.00 9.38
N ILE A 287 5.86 -5.41 9.03
CA ILE A 287 4.94 -6.08 9.95
C ILE A 287 5.48 -7.48 10.26
N LYS A 288 5.28 -7.91 11.52
CA LYS A 288 5.71 -9.22 12.04
C LYS A 288 4.82 -10.35 11.53
#